data_AF-J9ESP8-F1
#
_entry.id   AF-J9ESP8-F1
#
_cell.length_a   1.000
_cell.length_b   1.000
_cell.length_c   1.000
_cell.angle_alpha   90.00
_cell.angle_beta   90.00
_cell.angle_gamma   90.00
#
_symmetry.space_group_name_H-M   'P 1'
#
loop_
_entity.id
_entity.type
_entity.pdbx_description
1 polymer ?
#
loop_
_entity_poly.entity_id
_entity_poly.type
_entity_poly.pdbx_seq_one_letter_code
_entity_poly.pdbx_strand_id
1 'polypeptide(L)'
;LNVDYTELLPELPNLTDMRPFPTTHSFLMLGHSGQVRSLSFEPESTEIFASGGEDGTLRLWSICDGRCLKMTSLDGSITSVAYCPLTKWTLLAVTMESNKMILTNSYCGDRHRITTTTEYLSKLRCESSESDILKWKYEGKGTISISLGYIARQVVWHHKGDYFATFANSKSPKLIYIHQLSKCKSQRPFSRLKGLMTVLSFHPSEPFLFVGTQRYIRIYDLAKCQLKKKITTGSQWMSCMHVDFRGDNVFVGGHDRVFSWIDLQLSNKPWRSVKHHTAAIRGVTQHARYPLIATVSDDSTAVVYYARINSDSLKENEFVPVRRLHTQTAQRNGLSILAAIFHPSQPWLITAHVDGSIALFT
;
A
#
# COMPACT_ATOMS: atom_id res chain seq x y z
N LEU A 1 -35.51 -11.38 36.08
CA LEU A 1 -35.55 -10.22 35.18
C LEU A 1 -35.88 -10.74 33.78
N ASN A 2 -37.16 -10.68 33.39
CA ASN A 2 -37.58 -10.94 32.01
C ASN A 2 -37.24 -9.68 31.21
N VAL A 3 -35.96 -9.53 30.83
CA VAL A 3 -35.54 -8.44 29.93
C VAL A 3 -35.56 -9.01 28.53
N ASP A 4 -36.25 -8.31 27.62
CA ASP A 4 -36.22 -8.64 26.21
C ASP A 4 -34.80 -8.43 25.69
N TYR A 5 -34.17 -9.51 25.21
CA TYR A 5 -32.80 -9.47 24.72
C TYR A 5 -32.62 -8.53 23.51
N THR A 6 -33.71 -8.17 22.83
CA THR A 6 -33.69 -7.23 21.71
C THR A 6 -33.45 -5.77 22.16
N GLU A 7 -33.87 -5.39 23.36
CA GLU A 7 -33.62 -4.06 23.95
C GLU A 7 -32.16 -3.87 24.41
N LEU A 8 -31.39 -4.95 24.51
CA LEU A 8 -29.97 -4.92 24.85
C LEU A 8 -29.07 -4.71 23.63
N LEU A 9 -29.61 -4.84 22.42
CA LEU A 9 -28.86 -4.61 21.20
C LEU A 9 -28.81 -3.11 20.92
N PRO A 10 -27.62 -2.54 20.67
CA PRO A 10 -27.53 -1.14 20.25
C PRO A 10 -28.29 -0.96 18.94
N GLU A 11 -28.92 0.21 18.76
CA GLU A 11 -29.50 0.57 17.46
C GLU A 11 -28.41 0.53 16.39
N LEU A 12 -28.53 -0.44 15.50
CA LEU A 12 -27.59 -0.60 14.40
C LEU A 12 -27.96 0.39 13.30
N PRO A 13 -26.99 1.15 12.77
CA PRO A 13 -27.26 2.05 11.68
C PRO A 13 -27.69 1.29 10.43
N ASN A 14 -28.60 1.87 9.66
CA ASN A 14 -29.13 1.25 8.47
C ASN A 14 -28.06 1.18 7.37
N LEU A 15 -27.74 -0.04 6.93
CA LEU A 15 -26.72 -0.28 5.91
C LEU A 15 -27.07 0.30 4.53
N THR A 16 -28.35 0.58 4.26
CA THR A 16 -28.76 1.22 2.99
C THR A 16 -28.18 2.62 2.84
N ASP A 17 -28.05 3.34 3.95
CA ASP A 17 -27.65 4.74 3.98
C ASP A 17 -26.13 4.90 3.83
N MET A 18 -25.40 3.78 3.95
CA MET A 18 -23.95 3.69 3.86
C MET A 18 -23.46 3.21 2.49
N ARG A 19 -24.39 2.97 1.55
CA ARG A 19 -24.06 2.61 0.16
C ARG A 19 -23.46 3.81 -0.59
N PRO A 20 -22.62 3.57 -1.62
CA PRO A 20 -22.24 2.26 -2.16
C PRO A 20 -21.03 1.64 -1.44
N PHE A 21 -20.95 0.31 -1.45
CA PHE A 21 -19.78 -0.48 -1.06
C PHE A 21 -19.81 -1.82 -1.81
N PRO A 22 -18.66 -2.47 -2.05
CA PRO A 22 -18.64 -3.69 -2.85
C PRO A 22 -19.30 -4.84 -2.11
N THR A 23 -20.12 -5.62 -2.80
CA THR A 23 -20.91 -6.70 -2.19
C THR A 23 -20.67 -8.07 -2.81
N THR A 24 -20.27 -8.09 -4.07
CA THR A 24 -20.30 -9.29 -4.92
C THR A 24 -18.94 -9.52 -5.54
N HIS A 25 -18.54 -10.79 -5.64
CA HIS A 25 -17.36 -11.20 -6.40
C HIS A 25 -17.70 -11.19 -7.90
N SER A 26 -17.00 -10.37 -8.68
CA SER A 26 -17.31 -10.16 -10.09
C SER A 26 -16.57 -11.18 -10.97
N PHE A 27 -15.25 -11.19 -10.94
CA PHE A 27 -14.44 -12.17 -11.65
C PHE A 27 -13.01 -12.28 -11.08
N LEU A 28 -12.32 -13.35 -11.50
CA LEU A 28 -10.91 -13.60 -11.19
C LEU A 28 -10.03 -13.25 -12.40
N MET A 29 -8.92 -12.58 -12.13
CA MET A 29 -7.82 -12.40 -13.07
C MET A 29 -6.75 -13.46 -12.75
N LEU A 30 -6.55 -14.36 -13.70
CA LEU A 30 -5.64 -15.49 -13.58
C LEU A 30 -4.43 -15.28 -14.49
N GLY A 31 -3.24 -15.59 -13.99
CA GLY A 31 -2.04 -15.57 -14.82
C GLY A 31 -0.74 -15.69 -14.05
N HIS A 32 -0.67 -15.17 -12.82
CA HIS A 32 0.53 -15.34 -12.00
C HIS A 32 0.71 -16.80 -11.57
N SER A 33 1.96 -17.27 -11.56
CA SER A 33 2.32 -18.59 -11.05
C SER A 33 2.99 -18.48 -9.67
N GLY A 34 2.20 -18.22 -8.63
CA GLY A 34 2.69 -18.00 -7.27
C GLY A 34 2.08 -16.76 -6.64
N GLN A 35 2.52 -16.40 -5.44
CA GLN A 35 1.89 -15.34 -4.65
C GLN A 35 1.84 -14.00 -5.38
N VAL A 36 0.69 -13.31 -5.36
CA VAL A 36 0.61 -11.90 -5.75
C VAL A 36 0.73 -11.04 -4.49
N ARG A 37 1.81 -10.28 -4.37
CA ARG A 37 2.17 -9.59 -3.12
C ARG A 37 1.86 -8.10 -3.10
N SER A 38 1.68 -7.49 -4.27
CA SER A 38 1.51 -6.04 -4.39
C SER A 38 0.63 -5.71 -5.57
N LEU A 39 -0.20 -4.69 -5.38
CA LEU A 39 -1.07 -4.10 -6.40
C LEU A 39 -0.88 -2.58 -6.39
N SER A 40 -0.99 -1.92 -7.55
CA SER A 40 -1.00 -0.46 -7.64
C SER A 40 -1.79 0.01 -8.86
N PHE A 41 -2.73 0.93 -8.68
CA PHE A 41 -3.43 1.59 -9.79
C PHE A 41 -2.54 2.63 -10.48
N GLU A 42 -2.75 2.78 -11.78
CA GLU A 42 -2.28 3.95 -12.51
C GLU A 42 -3.08 5.19 -12.06
N PRO A 43 -2.43 6.34 -11.77
CA PRO A 43 -3.10 7.50 -11.20
C PRO A 43 -4.16 8.15 -12.09
N GLU A 44 -4.05 8.06 -13.43
CA GLU A 44 -4.93 8.76 -14.36
C GLU A 44 -6.01 7.86 -14.97
N SER A 45 -5.63 6.73 -15.58
CA SER A 45 -6.54 5.95 -16.43
C SER A 45 -7.70 5.35 -15.64
N THR A 46 -7.52 5.07 -14.34
CA THR A 46 -8.42 4.26 -13.48
C THR A 46 -8.72 2.84 -14.00
N GLU A 47 -8.42 2.57 -15.26
CA GLU A 47 -8.67 1.31 -15.96
C GLU A 47 -7.51 0.33 -15.83
N ILE A 48 -6.29 0.81 -15.56
CA ILE A 48 -5.08 -0.01 -15.53
C ILE A 48 -4.52 -0.08 -14.11
N PHE A 49 -4.16 -1.29 -13.69
CA PHE A 49 -3.37 -1.51 -12.49
C PHE A 49 -2.25 -2.51 -12.73
N ALA A 50 -1.23 -2.43 -11.89
CA ALA A 50 -0.08 -3.30 -11.90
C ALA A 50 -0.13 -4.30 -10.74
N SER A 51 0.37 -5.51 -10.97
CA SER A 51 0.61 -6.52 -9.94
C SER A 51 2.02 -7.07 -10.02
N GLY A 52 2.56 -7.46 -8.86
CA GLY A 52 3.85 -8.12 -8.74
C GLY A 52 3.70 -9.53 -8.16
N GLY A 53 4.24 -10.52 -8.88
CA GLY A 53 4.16 -11.93 -8.52
C GLY A 53 5.46 -12.53 -8.00
N GLU A 54 5.32 -13.63 -7.25
CA GLU A 54 6.42 -14.52 -6.85
C GLU A 54 7.07 -15.22 -8.05
N ASP A 55 6.35 -15.32 -9.17
CA ASP A 55 6.85 -15.78 -10.47
C ASP A 55 7.87 -14.83 -11.12
N GLY A 56 8.21 -13.72 -10.45
CA GLY A 56 9.13 -12.71 -10.95
C GLY A 56 8.57 -11.90 -12.11
N THR A 57 7.24 -11.91 -12.34
CA THR A 57 6.61 -11.12 -13.39
C THR A 57 5.91 -9.89 -12.84
N LEU A 58 6.15 -8.74 -13.48
CA LEU A 58 5.30 -7.55 -13.38
C LEU A 58 4.20 -7.68 -14.43
N ARG A 59 2.94 -7.57 -14.01
CA ARG A 59 1.80 -7.63 -14.93
C ARG A 59 0.95 -6.38 -14.84
N LEU A 60 0.48 -5.93 -16.00
CA LEU A 60 -0.45 -4.81 -16.14
C LEU A 60 -1.78 -5.36 -16.62
N TRP A 61 -2.85 -4.95 -15.96
CA TRP A 61 -4.19 -5.49 -16.15
C TRP A 61 -5.16 -4.40 -16.53
N SER A 62 -6.09 -4.72 -17.42
CA SER A 62 -7.31 -3.96 -17.63
C SER A 62 -8.35 -4.39 -16.60
N ILE A 63 -8.86 -3.44 -15.82
CA ILE A 63 -9.87 -3.71 -14.79
C ILE A 63 -11.24 -4.03 -15.37
N CYS A 64 -11.54 -3.57 -16.58
CA CYS A 64 -12.87 -3.69 -17.19
C CYS A 64 -13.18 -5.12 -17.64
N ASP A 65 -12.18 -5.82 -18.17
CA ASP A 65 -12.31 -7.15 -18.75
C ASP A 65 -11.34 -8.19 -18.15
N GLY A 66 -10.53 -7.79 -17.17
CA GLY A 66 -9.60 -8.67 -16.47
C GLY A 66 -8.41 -9.15 -17.32
N ARG A 67 -8.18 -8.55 -18.49
CA ARG A 67 -7.10 -8.99 -19.38
C ARG A 67 -5.74 -8.51 -18.92
N CYS A 68 -4.75 -9.40 -18.99
CA CYS A 68 -3.34 -9.04 -18.84
C CYS A 68 -2.86 -8.32 -20.11
N LEU A 69 -2.72 -7.00 -20.04
CA LEU A 69 -2.29 -6.14 -21.15
C LEU A 69 -0.81 -6.30 -21.46
N LYS A 70 0.01 -6.49 -20.42
CA LYS A 70 1.45 -6.63 -20.56
C LYS A 70 2.03 -7.43 -19.41
N MET A 71 3.03 -8.25 -19.74
CA MET A 71 3.82 -9.00 -18.79
C MET A 71 5.30 -8.69 -19.02
N THR A 72 6.06 -8.49 -17.94
CA THR A 72 7.49 -8.22 -17.96
C THR A 72 8.17 -9.12 -16.95
N SER A 73 9.01 -10.04 -17.42
CA SER A 73 9.81 -10.92 -16.58
C SER A 73 11.01 -10.17 -16.01
N LEU A 74 11.21 -10.30 -14.70
CA LEU A 74 12.31 -9.70 -13.94
C LEU A 74 13.18 -10.80 -13.31
N ASP A 75 14.30 -10.41 -12.71
CA ASP A 75 15.34 -11.31 -12.20
C ASP A 75 15.08 -11.83 -10.77
N GLY A 76 13.87 -11.64 -10.24
CA GLY A 76 13.49 -12.15 -8.94
C GLY A 76 12.03 -11.93 -8.60
N SER A 77 11.55 -12.66 -7.59
CA SER A 77 10.20 -12.54 -7.02
C SER A 77 9.93 -11.09 -6.61
N ILE A 78 8.77 -10.54 -7.01
CA ILE A 78 8.46 -9.13 -6.75
C ILE A 78 7.93 -8.96 -5.33
N THR A 79 8.53 -8.03 -4.57
CA THR A 79 8.12 -7.72 -3.20
C THR A 79 7.13 -6.56 -3.14
N SER A 80 7.25 -5.57 -4.03
CA SER A 80 6.37 -4.40 -4.08
C SER A 80 6.38 -3.73 -5.45
N VAL A 81 5.22 -3.22 -5.84
CA VAL A 81 4.98 -2.43 -7.05
C VAL A 81 4.24 -1.17 -6.66
N ALA A 82 4.69 -0.01 -7.12
CA ALA A 82 4.02 1.27 -6.89
C ALA A 82 4.14 2.19 -8.11
N TYR A 83 3.00 2.63 -8.65
CA TYR A 83 2.96 3.71 -9.64
C TYR A 83 3.41 5.03 -9.01
N CYS A 84 4.12 5.82 -9.80
CA CYS A 84 4.36 7.22 -9.48
C CYS A 84 3.00 7.92 -9.35
N PRO A 85 2.75 8.69 -8.29
CA PRO A 85 1.43 9.29 -8.04
C PRO A 85 1.09 10.44 -8.99
N LEU A 86 2.04 10.90 -9.81
CA LEU A 86 1.80 11.98 -10.78
C LEU A 86 1.16 11.43 -12.05
N THR A 87 -0.01 11.96 -12.39
CA THR A 87 -0.78 11.60 -13.59
C THR A 87 0.00 11.80 -14.87
N LYS A 88 0.91 12.78 -14.95
CA LYS A 88 1.75 13.00 -16.15
C LYS A 88 2.70 11.84 -16.50
N TRP A 89 2.99 10.94 -15.56
CA TRP A 89 3.93 9.83 -15.77
C TRP A 89 3.22 8.49 -15.84
N THR A 90 3.76 7.58 -16.65
CA THR A 90 3.42 6.15 -16.66
C THR A 90 4.50 5.33 -15.97
N LEU A 91 5.08 5.89 -14.90
CA LEU A 91 6.25 5.37 -14.21
C LEU A 91 5.86 4.42 -13.07
N LEU A 92 6.54 3.28 -13.00
CA LEU A 92 6.40 2.26 -11.95
C LEU A 92 7.74 2.10 -11.21
N ALA A 93 7.67 1.97 -9.90
CA ALA A 93 8.77 1.44 -9.09
C ALA A 93 8.47 -0.01 -8.71
N VAL A 94 9.47 -0.88 -8.85
CA VAL A 94 9.36 -2.30 -8.54
C VAL A 94 10.56 -2.75 -7.72
N THR A 95 10.30 -3.33 -6.55
CA THR A 95 11.31 -3.99 -5.70
C THR A 95 11.14 -5.50 -5.76
N MET A 96 12.25 -6.22 -5.65
CA MET A 96 12.30 -7.67 -5.84
C MET A 96 13.02 -8.33 -4.66
N GLU A 97 12.96 -9.65 -4.56
CA GLU A 97 13.80 -10.50 -3.69
C GLU A 97 15.23 -10.59 -4.22
N SER A 98 15.75 -9.46 -4.70
CA SER A 98 17.12 -9.25 -5.14
C SER A 98 17.63 -7.93 -4.54
N ASN A 99 18.93 -7.70 -4.60
CA ASN A 99 19.52 -6.44 -4.14
C ASN A 99 19.36 -5.31 -5.16
N LYS A 100 18.43 -5.43 -6.11
CA LYS A 100 18.14 -4.46 -7.18
C LYS A 100 16.67 -4.09 -7.15
N MET A 101 16.39 -2.84 -7.44
CA MET A 101 15.05 -2.38 -7.80
C MET A 101 15.08 -1.75 -9.20
N ILE A 102 13.92 -1.62 -9.82
CA ILE A 102 13.78 -0.93 -11.09
C ILE A 102 12.75 0.18 -10.99
N LEU A 103 12.99 1.23 -11.77
CA LEU A 103 12.00 2.20 -12.18
C LEU A 103 11.77 1.99 -13.67
N THR A 104 10.54 1.71 -14.08
CA THR A 104 10.24 1.37 -15.47
C THR A 104 8.96 2.05 -15.94
N ASN A 105 8.92 2.40 -17.22
CA ASN A 105 7.70 2.85 -17.86
C ASN A 105 6.75 1.66 -18.06
N SER A 106 5.47 1.84 -17.76
CA SER A 106 4.44 0.80 -17.97
C SER A 106 4.35 0.39 -19.45
N TYR A 107 4.49 1.36 -20.38
CA TYR A 107 4.14 1.23 -21.79
C TYR A 107 2.68 0.76 -22.03
N CYS A 108 1.78 1.07 -21.11
CA CYS A 108 0.35 0.86 -21.25
C CYS A 108 -0.39 2.17 -20.93
N GLY A 109 -1.52 2.40 -21.58
CA GLY A 109 -2.31 3.63 -21.48
C GLY A 109 -1.98 4.63 -22.59
N ASP A 110 -2.04 5.92 -22.26
CA ASP A 110 -1.89 7.03 -23.21
C ASP A 110 -0.50 7.09 -23.86
N ARG A 111 -0.46 7.14 -25.20
CA ARG A 111 0.78 7.12 -25.99
C ARG A 111 1.65 8.35 -25.75
N HIS A 112 1.06 9.51 -25.53
CA HIS A 112 1.82 10.74 -25.28
C HIS A 112 2.57 10.62 -23.96
N ARG A 113 1.88 10.24 -22.87
CA ARG A 113 2.47 10.02 -21.55
C ARG A 113 3.57 8.95 -21.54
N ILE A 114 3.37 7.86 -22.28
CA ILE A 114 4.41 6.83 -22.47
C ILE A 114 5.66 7.43 -23.12
N THR A 115 5.49 8.24 -24.16
CA THR A 115 6.60 8.88 -24.88
C THR A 115 7.32 9.88 -23.98
N THR A 116 6.59 10.78 -23.33
CA THR A 116 7.14 11.78 -22.40
C THR A 116 7.89 11.13 -21.23
N THR A 117 7.35 10.03 -20.66
CA THR A 117 8.01 9.28 -19.58
C THR A 117 9.33 8.68 -20.06
N THR A 118 9.35 8.09 -21.26
CA THR A 118 10.57 7.50 -21.83
C THR A 118 11.64 8.55 -22.09
N GLU A 119 11.26 9.70 -22.66
CA GLU A 119 12.17 10.83 -22.90
C GLU A 119 12.68 11.47 -21.62
N TYR A 120 11.85 11.56 -20.58
CA TYR A 120 12.27 12.07 -19.28
C TYR A 120 13.34 11.16 -18.67
N LEU A 121 13.11 9.84 -18.64
CA LEU A 121 14.05 8.89 -18.06
C LEU A 121 15.38 8.84 -18.83
N SER A 122 15.35 8.99 -20.17
CA SER A 122 16.58 8.97 -20.97
C SER A 122 17.46 10.21 -20.76
N LYS A 123 16.90 11.33 -20.30
CA LYS A 123 17.63 12.57 -19.99
C LYS A 123 18.28 12.57 -18.61
N LEU A 124 17.92 11.62 -17.73
CA LEU A 124 18.45 11.57 -16.37
C LEU A 124 19.91 11.10 -16.37
N ARG A 125 20.78 11.88 -15.70
CA ARG A 125 22.19 11.54 -15.51
C ARG A 125 22.35 10.62 -14.31
N CYS A 126 22.14 9.33 -14.53
CA CYS A 126 22.42 8.31 -13.54
C CYS A 126 23.89 7.87 -13.65
N GLU A 127 24.81 8.72 -13.18
CA GLU A 127 26.24 8.42 -13.11
C GLU A 127 26.58 7.78 -11.75
N SER A 128 27.42 6.75 -11.75
CA SER A 128 27.85 6.05 -10.54
C SER A 128 28.78 6.92 -9.70
N SER A 129 28.37 7.28 -8.48
CA SER A 129 29.27 7.87 -7.48
C SER A 129 30.31 6.86 -6.99
N GLU A 130 31.52 7.33 -6.68
CA GLU A 130 32.71 6.54 -6.30
C GLU A 130 32.65 5.80 -4.95
N SER A 131 31.51 5.79 -4.24
CA SER A 131 31.38 5.07 -2.96
C SER A 131 30.26 4.03 -2.95
N ASP A 132 30.57 2.91 -2.30
CA ASP A 132 30.02 1.56 -2.45
C ASP A 132 28.53 1.36 -2.11
N ILE A 133 27.97 0.32 -2.75
CA ILE A 133 26.65 -0.32 -2.57
C ILE A 133 25.49 0.26 -3.42
N LEU A 134 25.30 1.58 -3.46
CA LEU A 134 24.15 2.17 -4.17
C LEU A 134 24.53 2.70 -5.55
N LYS A 135 24.00 2.08 -6.61
CA LYS A 135 24.31 2.46 -7.99
C LYS A 135 23.05 2.62 -8.81
N TRP A 136 22.87 3.78 -9.43
CA TRP A 136 21.81 4.04 -10.41
C TRP A 136 22.37 3.80 -11.81
N LYS A 137 21.60 3.13 -12.66
CA LYS A 137 22.00 2.85 -14.03
C LYS A 137 20.79 2.93 -14.95
N TYR A 138 20.89 3.71 -16.02
CA TYR A 138 19.90 3.66 -17.08
C TYR A 138 20.16 2.42 -17.96
N GLU A 139 19.19 1.51 -18.01
CA GLU A 139 19.31 0.24 -18.76
C GLU A 139 18.79 0.38 -20.21
N GLY A 140 18.30 1.57 -20.58
CA GLY A 140 17.60 1.78 -21.85
C GLY A 140 16.11 1.46 -21.78
N LYS A 141 15.39 1.71 -22.87
CA LYS A 141 13.94 1.41 -23.01
C LYS A 141 13.12 1.89 -21.81
N GLY A 142 13.34 3.13 -21.37
CA GLY A 142 12.58 3.74 -20.28
C GLY A 142 12.69 3.00 -18.94
N THR A 143 13.84 2.35 -18.69
CA THR A 143 14.08 1.61 -17.45
C THR A 143 15.39 2.06 -16.79
N ILE A 144 15.32 2.32 -15.49
CA ILE A 144 16.45 2.60 -14.61
C ILE A 144 16.53 1.49 -13.57
N SER A 145 17.73 0.95 -13.35
CA SER A 145 18.01 0.06 -12.24
C SER A 145 18.71 0.79 -11.10
N ILE A 146 18.43 0.34 -9.88
CA ILE A 146 19.07 0.83 -8.66
C ILE A 146 19.54 -0.38 -7.86
N SER A 147 20.85 -0.54 -7.73
CA SER A 147 21.44 -1.49 -6.78
C SER A 147 21.25 -0.94 -5.37
N LEU A 148 20.57 -1.68 -4.50
CA LEU A 148 20.25 -1.29 -3.12
C LEU A 148 21.24 -1.85 -2.08
N GLY A 149 21.82 -3.03 -2.37
CA GLY A 149 22.65 -3.78 -1.43
C GLY A 149 21.89 -4.48 -0.31
N TYR A 150 20.56 -4.49 -0.39
CA TYR A 150 19.67 -5.24 0.47
C TYR A 150 18.38 -5.56 -0.30
N ILE A 151 17.64 -6.55 0.20
CA ILE A 151 16.32 -6.89 -0.33
C ILE A 151 15.29 -5.91 0.23
N ALA A 152 14.74 -5.06 -0.64
CA ALA A 152 13.71 -4.10 -0.25
C ALA A 152 12.36 -4.81 -0.07
N ARG A 153 11.72 -4.53 1.07
CA ARG A 153 10.38 -5.04 1.42
C ARG A 153 9.26 -4.31 0.68
N GLN A 154 9.42 -3.00 0.50
CA GLN A 154 8.42 -2.12 -0.08
C GLN A 154 9.07 -0.88 -0.68
N VAL A 155 8.44 -0.34 -1.73
CA VAL A 155 8.69 1.01 -2.24
C VAL A 155 7.47 1.90 -2.02
N VAL A 156 7.71 3.15 -1.61
CA VAL A 156 6.65 4.12 -1.34
C VAL A 156 7.01 5.46 -1.97
N TRP A 157 6.12 6.01 -2.77
CA TRP A 157 6.31 7.32 -3.38
C TRP A 157 5.91 8.47 -2.44
N HIS A 158 6.66 9.56 -2.51
CA HIS A 158 6.20 10.85 -2.04
C HIS A 158 5.16 11.41 -3.03
N HIS A 159 4.14 12.11 -2.54
CA HIS A 159 3.02 12.60 -3.35
C HIS A 159 3.44 13.48 -4.56
N LYS A 160 4.57 14.20 -4.44
CA LYS A 160 5.18 14.99 -5.53
C LYS A 160 5.87 14.16 -6.62
N GLY A 161 5.98 12.84 -6.48
CA GLY A 161 6.51 11.93 -7.51
C GLY A 161 8.00 12.02 -7.85
N ASP A 162 8.77 12.93 -7.25
CA ASP A 162 10.23 12.99 -7.42
C ASP A 162 10.98 12.14 -6.38
N TYR A 163 10.43 12.07 -5.16
CA TYR A 163 11.01 11.28 -4.08
C TYR A 163 10.26 9.96 -3.91
N PHE A 164 10.99 8.91 -3.57
CA PHE A 164 10.42 7.65 -3.10
C PHE A 164 11.35 7.04 -2.06
N ALA A 165 10.82 6.16 -1.22
CA ALA A 165 11.59 5.50 -0.18
C ALA A 165 11.49 3.99 -0.31
N THR A 166 12.58 3.32 0.08
CA THR A 166 12.62 1.87 0.20
C THR A 166 13.18 1.48 1.55
N PHE A 167 12.78 0.31 2.05
CA PHE A 167 13.30 -0.21 3.30
C PHE A 167 13.32 -1.74 3.34
N ALA A 168 14.03 -2.32 4.31
CA ALA A 168 13.97 -3.74 4.66
C ALA A 168 13.42 -3.95 6.08
N ASN A 169 12.85 -5.13 6.34
CA ASN A 169 12.43 -5.53 7.68
C ASN A 169 13.65 -5.76 8.58
N SER A 170 14.12 -4.70 9.22
CA SER A 170 15.33 -4.72 10.05
C SER A 170 15.25 -3.75 11.22
N LYS A 171 16.12 -3.99 12.20
CA LYS A 171 16.41 -3.03 13.28
C LYS A 171 17.46 -2.00 12.87
N SER A 172 18.15 -2.22 11.74
CA SER A 172 19.21 -1.34 11.27
C SER A 172 18.63 -0.14 10.52
N PRO A 173 18.95 1.10 10.93
CA PRO A 173 18.57 2.31 10.17
C PRO A 173 19.27 2.39 8.81
N LYS A 174 20.33 1.61 8.58
CA LYS A 174 21.10 1.61 7.33
C LYS A 174 20.34 1.02 6.15
N LEU A 175 19.18 0.39 6.39
CA LEU A 175 18.32 -0.25 5.39
C LEU A 175 17.05 0.57 5.14
N ILE A 176 17.12 1.89 5.32
CA ILE A 176 16.06 2.83 4.95
C ILE A 176 16.71 3.90 4.07
N TYR A 177 16.17 4.08 2.87
CA TYR A 177 16.67 5.09 1.94
C TYR A 177 15.53 5.93 1.38
N ILE A 178 15.83 7.20 1.15
CA ILE A 178 15.03 8.09 0.33
C ILE A 178 15.83 8.33 -0.96
N HIS A 179 15.16 8.14 -2.07
CA HIS A 179 15.67 8.26 -3.42
C HIS A 179 15.05 9.49 -4.06
N GLN A 180 15.84 10.24 -4.82
CA GLN A 180 15.41 11.38 -5.62
C GLN A 180 15.62 11.05 -7.09
N LEU A 181 14.52 10.92 -7.84
CA LEU A 181 14.51 10.51 -9.24
C LEU A 181 15.23 11.54 -10.13
N SER A 182 14.87 12.82 -10.02
CA SER A 182 15.42 13.91 -10.84
C SER A 182 16.93 14.06 -10.75
N LYS A 183 17.54 13.58 -9.65
CA LYS A 183 18.99 13.66 -9.40
C LYS A 183 19.69 12.30 -9.41
N CYS A 184 18.98 11.20 -9.69
CA CYS A 184 19.46 9.82 -9.51
C CYS A 184 20.24 9.63 -8.20
N LYS A 185 19.76 10.20 -7.08
CA LYS A 185 20.49 10.23 -5.81
C LYS A 185 19.75 9.49 -4.71
N SER A 186 20.49 8.74 -3.90
CA SER A 186 19.97 8.04 -2.74
C SER A 186 20.59 8.59 -1.46
N GLN A 187 19.80 8.73 -0.40
CA GLN A 187 20.27 9.20 0.90
C GLN A 187 19.66 8.39 2.04
N ARG A 188 20.42 8.22 3.12
CA ARG A 188 19.92 7.62 4.36
C ARG A 188 19.40 8.72 5.28
N PRO A 189 18.10 8.75 5.60
CA PRO A 189 17.54 9.81 6.43
C PRO A 189 17.79 9.62 7.94
N PHE A 190 18.17 8.41 8.38
CA PHE A 190 18.23 8.08 9.81
C PHE A 190 19.61 7.59 10.25
N SER A 191 20.06 8.06 11.41
CA SER A 191 21.25 7.55 12.11
C SER A 191 20.92 6.45 13.12
N ARG A 192 19.70 6.44 13.66
CA ARG A 192 19.23 5.51 14.69
C ARG A 192 17.79 5.10 14.42
N LEU A 193 17.49 3.82 14.65
CA LEU A 193 16.14 3.27 14.58
C LEU A 193 15.82 2.54 15.89
N LYS A 194 14.60 2.69 16.40
CA LYS A 194 14.15 2.04 17.64
C LYS A 194 13.07 1.00 17.34
N GLY A 195 13.48 -0.26 17.23
CA GLY A 195 12.60 -1.40 16.99
C GLY A 195 12.75 -1.99 15.60
N LEU A 196 12.07 -3.12 15.35
CA LEU A 196 12.01 -3.76 14.05
C LEU A 196 11.06 -2.97 13.15
N MET A 197 11.55 -2.45 12.03
CA MET A 197 10.73 -1.77 11.03
C MET A 197 9.86 -2.78 10.29
N THR A 198 8.61 -2.39 10.02
CA THR A 198 7.63 -3.23 9.30
C THR A 198 6.95 -2.50 8.15
N VAL A 199 6.75 -1.19 8.23
CA VAL A 199 6.05 -0.39 7.22
C VAL A 199 6.53 1.06 7.19
N LEU A 200 6.39 1.71 6.05
CA LEU A 200 6.78 3.10 5.80
C LEU A 200 5.66 3.82 5.04
N SER A 201 5.44 5.10 5.32
CA SER A 201 4.59 5.96 4.48
C SER A 201 5.04 7.41 4.55
N PHE A 202 5.03 8.11 3.41
CA PHE A 202 5.07 9.57 3.44
C PHE A 202 3.71 10.13 3.88
N HIS A 203 3.72 11.34 4.43
CA HIS A 203 2.50 12.12 4.57
C HIS A 203 2.01 12.56 3.17
N PRO A 204 0.69 12.70 2.97
CA PRO A 204 0.12 13.12 1.69
C PRO A 204 0.46 14.56 1.24
N SER A 205 1.06 15.39 2.09
CA SER A 205 1.20 16.84 1.86
C SER A 205 2.38 17.46 2.61
N GLU A 206 2.45 17.21 3.92
CA GLU A 206 3.51 17.70 4.80
C GLU A 206 4.83 16.95 4.60
N PRO A 207 5.99 17.52 4.98
CA PRO A 207 7.29 16.86 4.89
C PRO A 207 7.49 15.83 6.02
N PHE A 208 6.49 15.01 6.31
CA PHE A 208 6.55 14.00 7.37
C PHE A 208 6.71 12.59 6.82
N LEU A 209 7.45 11.77 7.56
CA LEU A 209 7.67 10.35 7.26
C LEU A 209 7.19 9.49 8.43
N PHE A 210 6.21 8.63 8.17
CA PHE A 210 5.66 7.66 9.10
C PHE A 210 6.49 6.38 9.03
N VAL A 211 7.24 6.11 10.09
CA VAL A 211 8.02 4.88 10.24
C VAL A 211 7.30 3.96 11.20
N GLY A 212 6.72 2.90 10.66
CA GLY A 212 6.08 1.85 11.41
C GLY A 212 7.08 0.80 11.88
N THR A 213 7.10 0.57 13.19
CA THR A 213 7.81 -0.53 13.84
C THR A 213 6.82 -1.47 14.49
N GLN A 214 7.22 -2.71 14.78
CA GLN A 214 6.36 -3.78 15.32
C GLN A 214 5.23 -3.36 16.29
N ARG A 215 5.46 -2.38 17.20
CA ARG A 215 4.46 -1.89 18.18
C ARG A 215 4.13 -0.39 18.11
N TYR A 216 4.88 0.39 17.33
CA TYR A 216 4.79 1.85 17.37
C TYR A 216 4.96 2.45 15.99
N ILE A 217 4.24 3.55 15.74
CA ILE A 217 4.49 4.43 14.60
C ILE A 217 5.24 5.65 15.10
N ARG A 218 6.29 6.05 14.38
CA ARG A 218 7.04 7.28 14.64
C ARG A 218 6.91 8.21 13.45
N ILE A 219 6.42 9.41 13.70
CA ILE A 219 6.32 10.46 12.69
C ILE A 219 7.56 11.32 12.80
N TYR A 220 8.36 11.37 11.74
CA TYR A 220 9.53 12.24 11.64
C TYR A 220 9.23 13.42 10.75
N ASP A 221 9.70 14.60 11.17
CA ASP A 221 9.75 15.79 10.34
C ASP A 221 11.05 15.76 9.55
N LEU A 222 10.95 15.60 8.23
CA LEU A 222 12.09 15.51 7.33
C LEU A 222 12.76 16.86 7.11
N ALA A 223 12.02 17.97 7.21
CA ALA A 223 12.58 19.31 7.05
C ALA A 223 13.40 19.70 8.29
N LYS A 224 12.93 19.31 9.49
CA LYS A 224 13.60 19.59 10.77
C LYS A 224 14.51 18.45 11.25
N CYS A 225 14.57 17.33 10.52
CA CYS A 225 15.33 16.13 10.86
C CYS A 225 15.08 15.62 12.29
N GLN A 226 13.84 15.67 12.78
CA GLN A 226 13.50 15.34 14.17
C GLN A 226 12.26 14.46 14.30
N LEU A 227 12.15 13.75 15.43
CA LEU A 227 10.95 13.00 15.79
C LEU A 227 9.85 13.97 16.23
N LYS A 228 8.72 13.98 15.51
CA LYS A 228 7.55 14.80 15.84
C LYS A 228 6.64 14.10 16.85
N LYS A 229 6.27 12.85 16.59
CA LYS A 229 5.26 12.12 17.38
C LYS A 229 5.57 10.63 17.44
N LYS A 230 5.30 10.02 18.59
CA LYS A 230 5.34 8.56 18.80
C LYS A 230 3.94 8.08 19.13
N ILE A 231 3.46 7.11 18.37
CA ILE A 231 2.09 6.60 18.42
C ILE A 231 2.11 5.13 18.80
N THR A 232 1.20 4.74 19.67
CA THR A 232 0.95 3.33 20.03
C THR A 232 -0.11 2.79 19.08
N THR A 233 0.17 1.66 18.44
CA THR A 233 -0.71 1.09 17.39
C THR A 233 -1.87 0.27 17.93
N GLY A 234 -1.79 -0.18 19.20
CA GLY A 234 -2.71 -1.17 19.78
C GLY A 234 -2.40 -2.61 19.37
N SER A 235 -1.64 -2.82 18.30
CA SER A 235 -1.17 -4.14 17.86
C SER A 235 0.22 -4.47 18.41
N GLN A 236 0.44 -5.72 18.80
CA GLN A 236 1.74 -6.24 19.23
C GLN A 236 2.66 -6.58 18.05
N TRP A 237 2.09 -6.80 16.87
CA TRP A 237 2.76 -7.24 15.65
C TRP A 237 2.16 -6.56 14.42
N MET A 238 2.40 -5.25 14.27
CA MET A 238 1.92 -4.50 13.13
C MET A 238 2.45 -5.05 11.81
N SER A 239 1.54 -5.32 10.89
CA SER A 239 1.82 -5.90 9.57
C SER A 239 1.66 -4.89 8.43
N CYS A 240 0.68 -3.99 8.53
CA CYS A 240 0.36 -3.01 7.49
C CYS A 240 -0.13 -1.68 8.10
N MET A 241 0.00 -0.61 7.32
CA MET A 241 -0.40 0.74 7.69
C MET A 241 -0.88 1.51 6.45
N HIS A 242 -1.93 2.31 6.61
CA HIS A 242 -2.40 3.26 5.62
C HIS A 242 -2.61 4.62 6.30
N VAL A 243 -2.00 5.66 5.75
CA VAL A 243 -2.20 7.05 6.19
C VAL A 243 -3.30 7.63 5.31
N ASP A 244 -4.29 8.29 5.92
CA ASP A 244 -5.40 8.84 5.16
C ASP A 244 -4.97 9.99 4.24
N PHE A 245 -5.84 10.36 3.30
CA PHE A 245 -5.53 11.38 2.28
C PHE A 245 -5.27 12.78 2.86
N ARG A 246 -5.73 13.08 4.10
CA ARG A 246 -5.42 14.34 4.79
C ARG A 246 -4.14 14.24 5.63
N GLY A 247 -3.76 13.04 6.07
CA GLY A 247 -2.62 12.79 6.93
C GLY A 247 -2.90 12.97 8.42
N ASP A 248 -4.17 13.08 8.79
CA ASP A 248 -4.68 13.27 10.15
C ASP A 248 -5.07 11.94 10.81
N ASN A 249 -5.23 10.87 10.03
CA ASN A 249 -5.68 9.55 10.48
C ASN A 249 -4.75 8.46 9.97
N VAL A 250 -4.58 7.43 10.79
CA VAL A 250 -3.78 6.26 10.44
C VAL A 250 -4.54 4.98 10.76
N PHE A 251 -4.59 4.10 9.78
CA PHE A 251 -5.21 2.78 9.87
C PHE A 251 -4.13 1.72 9.94
N VAL A 252 -4.25 0.80 10.89
CA VAL A 252 -3.20 -0.19 11.19
C VAL A 252 -3.81 -1.57 11.29
N GLY A 253 -3.23 -2.54 10.57
CA GLY A 253 -3.51 -3.95 10.73
C GLY A 253 -2.33 -4.68 11.39
N GLY A 254 -2.64 -5.75 12.12
CA GLY A 254 -1.65 -6.58 12.79
C GLY A 254 -1.81 -8.08 12.56
N HIS A 255 -0.70 -8.82 12.74
CA HIS A 255 -0.72 -10.28 12.76
C HIS A 255 -1.47 -10.86 13.97
N ASP A 256 -1.70 -10.04 15.00
CA ASP A 256 -2.53 -10.34 16.16
C ASP A 256 -4.04 -10.12 15.92
N ARG A 257 -4.45 -9.92 14.64
CA ARG A 257 -5.84 -9.77 14.17
C ARG A 257 -6.49 -8.44 14.54
N VAL A 258 -5.71 -7.53 15.10
CA VAL A 258 -6.18 -6.22 15.52
C VAL A 258 -6.17 -5.28 14.33
N PHE A 259 -7.32 -4.68 14.05
CA PHE A 259 -7.44 -3.50 13.22
C PHE A 259 -7.62 -2.28 14.13
N SER A 260 -6.80 -1.25 13.94
CA SER A 260 -6.85 0.00 14.72
C SER A 260 -6.99 1.22 13.81
N TRP A 261 -7.92 2.09 14.15
CA TRP A 261 -8.01 3.46 13.63
C TRP A 261 -7.46 4.42 14.69
N ILE A 262 -6.42 5.16 14.32
CA ILE A 262 -5.78 6.17 15.15
C ILE A 262 -6.08 7.56 14.55
N ASP A 263 -6.77 8.39 15.31
CA ASP A 263 -6.94 9.81 15.03
C ASP A 263 -5.75 10.59 15.63
N LEU A 264 -4.93 11.19 14.77
CA LEU A 264 -3.71 11.88 15.18
C LEU A 264 -3.96 13.24 15.82
N GLN A 265 -5.16 13.81 15.64
CA GLN A 265 -5.53 15.08 16.24
C GLN A 265 -6.02 14.86 17.67
N LEU A 266 -6.74 13.76 17.91
CA LEU A 266 -7.27 13.43 19.23
C LEU A 266 -6.23 12.82 20.19
N SER A 267 -5.40 11.89 19.71
CA SER A 267 -4.60 11.05 20.61
C SER A 267 -3.30 10.49 19.99
N ASN A 268 -2.47 9.90 20.85
CA ASN A 268 -1.32 9.04 20.44
C ASN A 268 -1.64 7.54 20.60
N LYS A 269 -2.89 7.20 20.94
CA LYS A 269 -3.43 5.84 21.09
C LYS A 269 -4.57 5.65 20.07
N PRO A 270 -4.94 4.40 19.73
CA PRO A 270 -6.07 4.16 18.84
C PRO A 270 -7.34 4.83 19.36
N TRP A 271 -8.07 5.48 18.45
CA TRP A 271 -9.43 5.95 18.70
C TRP A 271 -10.36 4.74 18.79
N ARG A 272 -10.19 3.77 17.89
CA ARG A 272 -10.93 2.50 17.91
C ARG A 272 -10.06 1.33 17.50
N SER A 273 -10.26 0.19 18.16
CA SER A 273 -9.61 -1.08 17.81
C SER A 273 -10.63 -2.21 17.82
N VAL A 274 -10.58 -3.08 16.80
CA VAL A 274 -11.51 -4.20 16.61
C VAL A 274 -10.76 -5.46 16.18
N LYS A 275 -11.39 -6.63 16.40
CA LYS A 275 -10.88 -7.95 16.00
C LYS A 275 -11.93 -8.70 15.19
N HIS A 276 -12.20 -8.23 13.97
CA HIS A 276 -13.18 -8.87 13.09
C HIS A 276 -12.59 -10.02 12.25
N HIS A 277 -11.27 -10.11 12.14
CA HIS A 277 -10.61 -11.21 11.45
C HIS A 277 -10.27 -12.35 12.42
N THR A 278 -10.32 -13.57 11.90
CA THR A 278 -9.95 -14.78 12.66
C THR A 278 -8.47 -15.13 12.50
N ALA A 279 -7.80 -14.58 11.48
CA ALA A 279 -6.37 -14.72 11.22
C ALA A 279 -5.68 -13.36 10.98
N ALA A 280 -4.36 -13.39 10.76
CA ALA A 280 -3.52 -12.20 10.62
C ALA A 280 -4.03 -11.25 9.54
N ILE A 281 -4.02 -9.95 9.81
CA ILE A 281 -4.34 -8.92 8.81
C ILE A 281 -3.08 -8.66 7.97
N ARG A 282 -3.22 -8.64 6.65
CA ARG A 282 -2.12 -8.48 5.68
C ARG A 282 -2.11 -7.11 5.01
N GLY A 283 -3.28 -6.53 4.79
CA GLY A 283 -3.43 -5.25 4.11
C GLY A 283 -4.56 -4.42 4.70
N VAL A 284 -4.39 -3.10 4.61
CA VAL A 284 -5.40 -2.10 4.88
C VAL A 284 -5.37 -1.06 3.77
N THR A 285 -6.53 -0.69 3.26
CA THR A 285 -6.66 0.27 2.16
C THR A 285 -7.88 1.16 2.36
N GLN A 286 -7.78 2.40 1.92
CA GLN A 286 -8.85 3.39 1.97
C GLN A 286 -9.25 3.78 0.54
N HIS A 287 -10.55 3.98 0.34
CA HIS A 287 -11.07 4.49 -0.92
C HIS A 287 -10.87 6.02 -1.00
N ALA A 288 -10.47 6.54 -2.17
CA ALA A 288 -10.16 7.97 -2.36
C ALA A 288 -11.39 8.91 -2.29
N ARG A 289 -12.55 8.45 -2.77
CA ARG A 289 -13.80 9.24 -2.83
C ARG A 289 -14.87 8.85 -1.81
N TYR A 290 -15.19 7.56 -1.69
CA TYR A 290 -16.14 7.06 -0.70
C TYR A 290 -15.49 6.90 0.68
N PRO A 291 -16.25 7.06 1.78
CA PRO A 291 -15.79 6.84 3.16
C PRO A 291 -15.68 5.33 3.45
N LEU A 292 -14.86 4.62 2.66
CA LEU A 292 -14.69 3.18 2.76
C LEU A 292 -13.25 2.82 3.12
N ILE A 293 -13.12 1.83 3.99
CA ILE A 293 -11.86 1.19 4.35
C ILE A 293 -12.05 -0.31 4.19
N ALA A 294 -11.01 -1.02 3.74
CA ALA A 294 -11.01 -2.47 3.70
C ALA A 294 -9.77 -3.02 4.41
N THR A 295 -9.96 -4.09 5.17
CA THR A 295 -8.88 -4.92 5.71
C THR A 295 -8.94 -6.30 5.08
N VAL A 296 -7.78 -6.88 4.80
CA VAL A 296 -7.67 -8.22 4.23
C VAL A 296 -6.80 -9.12 5.09
N SER A 297 -7.14 -10.41 5.13
CA SER A 297 -6.55 -11.35 6.07
C SER A 297 -6.27 -12.72 5.47
N ASP A 298 -5.40 -13.45 6.18
CA ASP A 298 -5.14 -14.86 5.98
C ASP A 298 -6.37 -15.76 6.20
N ASP A 299 -7.48 -15.25 6.77
CA ASP A 299 -8.73 -15.98 6.93
C ASP A 299 -9.59 -16.06 5.65
N SER A 300 -9.02 -15.69 4.50
CA SER A 300 -9.70 -15.64 3.21
C SER A 300 -10.87 -14.65 3.16
N THR A 301 -10.84 -13.62 4.00
CA THR A 301 -11.85 -12.56 3.98
C THR A 301 -11.26 -11.16 3.83
N ALA A 302 -12.01 -10.32 3.13
CA ALA A 302 -11.88 -8.87 3.18
C ALA A 302 -13.08 -8.29 3.95
N VAL A 303 -12.81 -7.50 5.00
CA VAL A 303 -13.87 -6.77 5.72
C VAL A 303 -13.87 -5.33 5.26
N VAL A 304 -15.01 -4.87 4.75
CA VAL A 304 -15.26 -3.50 4.32
C VAL A 304 -15.98 -2.74 5.42
N TYR A 305 -15.51 -1.55 5.69
CA TYR A 305 -16.01 -0.63 6.69
C TYR A 305 -16.49 0.65 6.02
N TYR A 306 -17.62 1.15 6.49
CA TYR A 306 -17.96 2.56 6.37
C TYR A 306 -17.22 3.32 7.47
N ALA A 307 -16.37 4.26 7.08
CA ALA A 307 -15.50 5.01 7.96
C ALA A 307 -15.50 6.49 7.56
N ARG A 308 -16.39 7.29 8.17
CA ARG A 308 -16.46 8.73 7.92
C ARG A 308 -15.60 9.46 8.95
N ILE A 309 -14.55 10.10 8.45
CA ILE A 309 -13.70 11.01 9.23
C ILE A 309 -14.44 12.35 9.30
N ASN A 310 -14.86 12.77 10.49
CA ASN A 310 -15.51 14.06 10.67
C ASN A 310 -14.47 15.17 10.81
N SER A 311 -14.66 16.26 10.06
CA SER A 311 -13.78 17.44 10.14
C SER A 311 -14.14 18.38 11.28
N ASP A 312 -15.39 18.31 11.76
CA ASP A 312 -15.86 19.05 12.91
C ASP A 312 -15.40 18.36 14.19
N SER A 313 -14.60 19.06 14.99
CA SER A 313 -14.06 18.56 16.26
C SER A 313 -15.14 18.19 17.28
N LEU A 314 -16.37 18.66 17.11
CA LEU A 314 -17.50 18.36 17.99
C LEU A 314 -18.24 17.07 17.60
N LYS A 315 -18.01 16.53 16.40
CA LYS A 315 -18.66 15.30 15.92
C LYS A 315 -17.70 14.13 15.98
N GLU A 316 -18.14 13.02 16.58
CA GLU A 316 -17.36 11.79 16.60
C GLU A 316 -17.27 11.15 15.21
N ASN A 317 -16.15 10.49 14.92
CA ASN A 317 -15.98 9.70 13.71
C ASN A 317 -17.00 8.55 13.64
N GLU A 318 -17.50 8.24 12.45
CA GLU A 318 -18.40 7.09 12.24
C GLU A 318 -17.60 5.88 11.76
N PHE A 319 -17.85 4.72 12.37
CA PHE A 319 -17.17 3.47 12.01
C PHE A 319 -18.09 2.26 12.14
N VAL A 320 -18.41 1.65 11.00
CA VAL A 320 -19.37 0.55 10.90
C VAL A 320 -18.87 -0.52 9.91
N PRO A 321 -18.75 -1.80 10.29
CA PRO A 321 -18.50 -2.86 9.33
C PRO A 321 -19.73 -3.08 8.44
N VAL A 322 -19.59 -2.91 7.13
CA VAL A 322 -20.73 -2.97 6.18
C VAL A 322 -20.77 -4.27 5.38
N ARG A 323 -19.62 -4.90 5.14
CA ARG A 323 -19.57 -6.14 4.36
C ARG A 323 -18.38 -7.01 4.72
N ARG A 324 -18.59 -8.32 4.76
CA ARG A 324 -17.52 -9.33 4.72
C ARG A 324 -17.55 -10.02 3.36
N LEU A 325 -16.48 -9.87 2.61
CA LEU A 325 -16.28 -10.46 1.29
C LEU A 325 -15.41 -11.71 1.47
N HIS A 326 -15.88 -12.83 0.92
CA HIS A 326 -15.17 -14.09 0.95
C HIS A 326 -14.53 -14.33 -0.40
N THR A 327 -13.26 -14.75 -0.41
CA THR A 327 -12.60 -15.22 -1.63
C THR A 327 -12.70 -16.74 -1.72
N GLN A 328 -12.93 -17.27 -2.91
CA GLN A 328 -13.02 -18.72 -3.16
C GLN A 328 -11.66 -19.41 -3.35
N THR A 329 -10.57 -18.69 -3.07
CA THR A 329 -9.22 -19.05 -3.50
C THR A 329 -8.48 -19.92 -2.48
N ALA A 330 -7.58 -20.76 -2.96
CA ALA A 330 -6.92 -21.75 -2.14
C ALA A 330 -5.95 -21.09 -1.16
N GLN A 331 -6.01 -21.50 0.11
CA GLN A 331 -4.99 -21.13 1.09
C GLN A 331 -3.72 -21.95 0.85
N ARG A 332 -2.55 -21.35 1.10
CA ARG A 332 -1.25 -22.04 1.08
C ARG A 332 -0.49 -21.69 2.34
N ASN A 333 -0.11 -22.70 3.13
CA ASN A 333 0.62 -22.52 4.40
C ASN A 333 -0.06 -21.53 5.37
N GLY A 334 -1.40 -21.53 5.42
CA GLY A 334 -2.18 -20.62 6.26
C GLY A 334 -2.18 -19.17 5.78
N LEU A 335 -1.65 -18.87 4.58
CA LEU A 335 -1.78 -17.57 3.92
C LEU A 335 -2.97 -17.58 2.97
N SER A 336 -3.57 -16.41 2.76
CA SER A 336 -4.69 -16.24 1.81
C SER A 336 -4.60 -14.93 1.03
N ILE A 337 -5.25 -13.86 1.49
CA ILE A 337 -5.23 -12.56 0.81
C ILE A 337 -4.02 -11.76 1.31
N LEU A 338 -3.12 -11.39 0.39
CA LEU A 338 -1.83 -10.78 0.71
C LEU A 338 -1.85 -9.25 0.58
N ALA A 339 -2.63 -8.71 -0.35
CA ALA A 339 -2.76 -7.28 -0.58
C ALA A 339 -4.15 -6.93 -1.12
N ALA A 340 -4.55 -5.67 -0.95
CA ALA A 340 -5.78 -5.14 -1.54
C ALA A 340 -5.66 -3.65 -1.83
N ILE A 341 -6.37 -3.20 -2.86
CA ILE A 341 -6.49 -1.79 -3.24
C ILE A 341 -7.93 -1.50 -3.67
N PHE A 342 -8.43 -0.32 -3.32
CA PHE A 342 -9.65 0.19 -3.93
C PHE A 342 -9.37 0.73 -5.32
N HIS A 343 -10.36 0.60 -6.20
CA HIS A 343 -10.39 1.34 -7.44
C HIS A 343 -10.42 2.86 -7.14
N PRO A 344 -9.77 3.73 -7.94
CA PRO A 344 -9.62 5.15 -7.57
C PRO A 344 -10.94 5.96 -7.56
N SER A 345 -11.93 5.55 -8.36
CA SER A 345 -13.20 6.29 -8.52
C SER A 345 -14.45 5.48 -8.15
N GLN A 346 -14.57 4.25 -8.64
CA GLN A 346 -15.63 3.29 -8.31
C GLN A 346 -15.43 2.58 -6.95
N PRO A 347 -16.50 2.23 -6.23
CA PRO A 347 -16.44 1.56 -4.92
C PRO A 347 -16.06 0.07 -5.04
N TRP A 348 -15.08 -0.25 -5.87
CA TRP A 348 -14.65 -1.61 -6.16
C TRP A 348 -13.39 -1.96 -5.39
N LEU A 349 -13.31 -3.18 -4.88
CA LEU A 349 -12.16 -3.68 -4.14
C LEU A 349 -11.46 -4.76 -4.95
N ILE A 350 -10.15 -4.61 -5.12
CA ILE A 350 -9.29 -5.59 -5.78
C ILE A 350 -8.43 -6.25 -4.72
N THR A 351 -8.38 -7.58 -4.71
CA THR A 351 -7.60 -8.38 -3.75
C THR A 351 -6.61 -9.29 -4.48
N ALA A 352 -5.39 -9.40 -3.95
CA ALA A 352 -4.31 -10.23 -4.48
C ALA A 352 -4.02 -11.39 -3.53
N HIS A 353 -3.91 -12.61 -4.08
CA HIS A 353 -3.94 -13.84 -3.28
C HIS A 353 -2.64 -14.65 -3.38
N VAL A 354 -2.49 -15.56 -2.42
CA VAL A 354 -1.34 -16.46 -2.29
C VAL A 354 -1.23 -17.47 -3.44
N ASP A 355 -2.33 -17.81 -4.10
CA ASP A 355 -2.39 -18.82 -5.16
C ASP A 355 -2.08 -18.26 -6.56
N GLY A 356 -1.89 -16.95 -6.69
CA GLY A 356 -1.65 -16.27 -7.97
C GLY A 356 -2.87 -15.59 -8.59
N SER A 357 -4.04 -15.76 -7.99
CA SER A 357 -5.26 -15.09 -8.44
C SER A 357 -5.36 -13.65 -7.91
N ILE A 358 -6.06 -12.81 -8.68
CA ILE A 358 -6.50 -11.48 -8.26
C ILE A 358 -8.02 -11.44 -8.43
N ALA A 359 -8.76 -11.06 -7.40
CA ALA A 359 -10.22 -10.95 -7.45
C ALA A 359 -10.67 -9.50 -7.51
N LEU A 360 -11.76 -9.26 -8.26
CA LEU A 360 -12.49 -8.00 -8.27
C LEU A 360 -13.83 -8.17 -7.53
N PHE A 361 -14.12 -7.27 -6.60
CA PHE A 361 -15.42 -7.12 -5.97
C PHE A 361 -16.02 -5.76 -6.32
N THR A 362 -17.29 -5.74 -6.73
CA THR A 362 -18.02 -4.52 -7.11
C THR A 362 -19.23 -4.24 -6.24
#